data_AF-A0A7V7DET7-F1
#
_entry.id   AF-A0A7V7DET7-F1
#
_cell.length_a   1.000
_cell.length_b   1.000
_cell.length_c   1.000
_cell.angle_alpha   90.00
_cell.angle_beta   90.00
_cell.angle_gamma   90.00
#
_symmetry.space_group_name_H-M   'P 1'
#
loop_
_entity.id
_entity.type
_entity.pdbx_description
1 polymer ?
#
loop_
_entity_poly.entity_id
_entity_poly.type
_entity_poly.pdbx_seq_one_letter_code
_entity_poly.pdbx_strand_id
1 'polypeptide(L)' 'MAPENTAKEMTLLKEMKQKIEEIDRLASELADIGRGLPVIEKNVQGIQGFTHALRFGISDIA' A
#
# COMPACT_ATOMS: atom_id res chain seq x y z
N MET A 1 -6.64 -24.24 -15.28
CA MET A 1 -6.96 -23.48 -14.05
C MET A 1 -8.44 -23.17 -14.08
N ALA A 2 -9.20 -23.52 -13.04
CA ALA A 2 -10.66 -23.33 -13.05
C ALA A 2 -11.00 -21.83 -12.91
N PRO A 3 -12.03 -21.32 -13.62
CA PRO A 3 -12.39 -19.89 -13.64
C PRO A 3 -12.74 -19.29 -12.27
N GLU A 4 -13.13 -20.11 -11.28
CA GLU A 4 -13.37 -19.67 -9.91
C GLU A 4 -12.09 -19.17 -9.19
N ASN A 5 -10.92 -19.73 -9.50
CA ASN A 5 -9.67 -19.30 -8.85
C ASN A 5 -9.28 -17.88 -9.29
N THR A 6 -9.42 -17.58 -10.57
CA THR A 6 -9.07 -16.26 -11.13
C THR A 6 -9.97 -15.15 -10.59
N ALA A 7 -11.26 -15.42 -10.35
CA ALA A 7 -12.18 -14.44 -9.76
C ALA A 7 -11.83 -14.13 -8.28
N LYS A 8 -11.44 -15.15 -7.51
CA LYS A 8 -10.99 -15.00 -6.12
C LYS A 8 -9.67 -14.25 -6.03
N GLU A 9 -8.71 -14.59 -6.88
CA GLU A 9 -7.41 -13.91 -7.00
C GLU A 9 -7.61 -12.43 -7.33
N MET A 10 -8.47 -12.11 -8.30
CA MET A 10 -8.75 -10.73 -8.69
C MET A 10 -9.44 -9.92 -7.58
N THR A 11 -10.29 -10.57 -6.78
CA THR A 11 -10.90 -9.93 -5.60
C THR A 11 -9.85 -9.61 -4.55
N LEU A 12 -8.97 -10.58 -4.26
CA LEU A 12 -7.88 -10.39 -3.30
C LEU A 12 -6.93 -9.26 -3.72
N LEU A 13 -6.58 -9.19 -5.01
CA LEU A 13 -5.72 -8.11 -5.53
C LEU A 13 -6.36 -6.72 -5.36
N LYS A 14 -7.68 -6.61 -5.56
CA LYS A 14 -8.41 -5.36 -5.30
C LYS A 14 -8.40 -4.98 -3.82
N GLU A 15 -8.65 -5.94 -2.93
CA GLU A 15 -8.59 -5.71 -1.48
C GLU A 15 -7.18 -5.30 -1.03
N MET A 16 -6.14 -5.95 -1.56
CA MET A 16 -4.75 -5.58 -1.28
C MET A 16 -4.45 -4.16 -1.74
N LYS A 17 -4.87 -3.79 -2.96
CA LYS A 17 -4.70 -2.43 -3.49
C LYS A 17 -5.35 -1.39 -2.58
N GLN A 18 -6.59 -1.62 -2.15
CA GLN A 18 -7.30 -0.72 -1.24
C GLN A 18 -6.58 -0.56 0.11
N LYS A 19 -6.08 -1.65 0.69
CA LYS A 19 -5.32 -1.58 1.95
C LYS A 19 -4.02 -0.79 1.80
N ILE A 20 -3.33 -0.94 0.66
CA ILE A 20 -2.09 -0.18 0.40
C ILE A 20 -2.39 1.32 0.26
N GLU A 21 -3.46 1.68 -0.44
CA GLU A 21 -3.91 3.07 -0.56
C GLU A 21 -4.29 3.67 0.81
N GLU A 22 -4.93 2.89 1.68
CA GLU A 22 -5.26 3.29 3.04
C GLU A 22 -4.00 3.51 3.91
N ILE A 23 -3.02 2.61 3.84
CA ILE A 23 -1.73 2.77 4.55
C ILE A 23 -1.01 4.03 4.07
N ASP A 24 -1.01 4.30 2.76
CA ASP A 24 -0.36 5.47 2.17
C ASP A 24 -1.00 6.78 2.67
N ARG A 25 -2.34 6.81 2.77
CA ARG A 25 -3.09 7.93 3.34
C ARG A 25 -2.74 8.15 4.82
N LEU A 26 -2.79 7.08 5.63
CA LEU A 26 -2.46 7.16 7.06
C LEU A 26 -1.01 7.57 7.30
N ALA A 27 -0.07 7.11 6.48
CA ALA A 27 1.32 7.53 6.54
C ALA A 27 1.47 9.03 6.24
N SER A 28 0.69 9.56 5.30
CA SER A 28 0.68 10.99 4.97
C SER A 28 0.12 11.82 6.12
N GLU A 29 -0.98 11.39 6.74
CA GLU A 29 -1.53 12.03 7.94
C GLU A 29 -0.53 12.01 9.11
N LEU A 30 0.16 10.88 9.31
CA LEU A 30 1.21 10.75 10.33
C LEU A 30 2.39 11.70 10.05
N ALA A 31 2.75 11.92 8.79
CA ALA A 31 3.79 12.86 8.39
C ALA A 31 3.43 14.30 8.78
N ASP A 32 2.17 14.68 8.58
CA ASP A 32 1.69 16.02 8.91
C ASP A 32 1.63 16.25 10.42
N ILE A 33 1.13 15.26 11.19
CA ILE A 33 1.09 15.32 12.66
C ILE A 33 2.51 15.33 13.24
N GLY A 34 3.41 14.53 12.67
CA GLY A 34 4.77 14.32 13.17
C GLY A 34 5.84 15.23 12.56
N ARG A 35 5.45 16.30 11.87
CA ARG A 35 6.39 17.18 11.16
C ARG A 35 7.49 17.72 12.07
N GLY A 36 8.75 17.59 11.66
CA GLY A 36 9.90 18.01 12.44
C GLY A 36 10.39 16.97 13.46
N LEU A 37 9.76 15.79 13.53
CA LEU A 37 10.23 14.65 14.33
C LEU A 37 10.96 13.65 13.42
N PRO A 38 12.31 13.57 13.47
CA PRO A 38 13.10 12.80 12.51
C PRO A 38 12.74 11.30 12.45
N VAL A 39 12.35 10.72 13.58
CA VAL A 39 11.93 9.30 13.65
C VAL A 39 10.63 9.08 12.87
N ILE A 40 9.69 10.02 12.93
CA ILE A 40 8.43 9.90 12.20
C ILE A 40 8.68 10.08 10.71
N GLU A 41 9.43 11.12 10.32
CA GLU A 41 9.76 11.39 8.92
C GLU A 41 10.45 10.19 8.25
N LYS A 42 11.43 9.58 8.93
CA LYS A 42 12.12 8.37 8.43
C LYS A 42 11.16 7.19 8.27
N ASN A 43 10.27 6.97 9.22
CA ASN A 43 9.31 5.86 9.17
C ASN A 43 8.26 6.07 8.09
N VAL A 44 7.72 7.28 7.95
CA VAL A 44 6.79 7.64 6.87
C VAL A 44 7.43 7.38 5.52
N GLN A 45 8.66 7.85 5.31
CA GLN A 45 9.38 7.63 4.06
C GLN A 45 9.56 6.13 3.75
N GLY A 46 9.90 5.32 4.76
CA GLY A 46 10.02 3.87 4.62
C GLY A 46 8.70 3.20 4.25
N ILE A 47 7.61 3.59 4.92
CA ILE A 47 6.25 3.08 4.65
C ILE A 47 5.84 3.43 3.21
N GLN A 48 5.98 4.70 2.81
CA GLN A 48 5.61 5.15 1.46
C GLN A 48 6.45 4.47 0.37
N GLY A 49 7.74 4.23 0.62
CA GLY A 49 8.59 3.46 -0.30
C GLY A 49 8.09 2.01 -0.46
N PHE A 50 7.67 1.39 0.64
CA PHE A 50 7.14 0.03 0.61
C PHE A 50 5.76 -0.06 -0.07
N THR A 51 4.83 0.86 0.24
CA THR A 51 3.51 0.93 -0.41
C THR A 51 3.63 1.21 -1.91
N HIS A 52 4.62 2.00 -2.33
CA HIS A 52 4.93 2.19 -3.75
C HIS A 52 5.35 0.89 -4.43
N ALA A 53 6.30 0.15 -3.85
CA ALA A 53 6.74 -1.14 -4.39
C ALA A 53 5.60 -2.17 -4.48
N LEU A 54 4.73 -2.22 -3.47
CA LEU A 54 3.57 -3.12 -3.49
C LEU A 54 2.53 -2.73 -4.55
N ARG A 55 2.24 -1.44 -4.74
CA ARG A 55 1.35 -0.95 -5.81
C ARG A 55 1.86 -1.38 -7.19
N PHE A 56 3.16 -1.29 -7.40
CA PHE A 56 3.80 -1.74 -8.64
C PHE A 56 3.61 -3.25 -8.83
N GLY A 57 3.96 -4.06 -7.82
CA GLY A 57 3.83 -5.52 -7.89
C GLY A 57 2.38 -6.01 -8.11
N ILE A 58 1.38 -5.33 -7.55
CA ILE A 58 -0.04 -5.64 -7.84
C ILE A 58 -0.39 -5.31 -9.29
N SER A 59 0.11 -4.18 -9.81
CA SER A 59 -0.16 -3.74 -11.19
C SER A 59 0.48 -4.65 -12.23
N ASP A 60 1.59 -5.33 -11.90
CA ASP A 60 2.23 -6.32 -12.77
C ASP A 60 1.43 -7.65 -12.86
N ILE A 61 0.59 -7.94 -11.86
CA ILE A 61 -0.16 -9.20 -11.76
C ILE A 61 -1.62 -9.05 -12.22
N ALA A 62 -2.23 -7.88 -11.99
CA ALA A 62 -3.64 -7.59 -12.28
C ALA A 62 -3.89 -7.19 -13.74
#